data_AF-A0A9D7BPK9-F1
#
_entry.id   AF-A0A9D7BPK9-F1
#
_cell.length_a   1.000
_cell.length_b   1.000
_cell.length_c   1.000
_cell.angle_alpha   90.00
_cell.angle_beta   90.00
_cell.angle_gamma   90.00
#
_symmetry.space_group_name_H-M   'P 1'
#
loop_
_entity.id
_entity.type
_entity.pdbx_description
1 polymer ?
#
loop_
_entity_poly.entity_id
_entity_poly.type
_entity_poly.pdbx_seq_one_letter_code
_entity_poly.pdbx_strand_id
1 'polypeptide(L)'
;MEKKVLHFFLRLSGISLEKPFSLESGQYVQSNGFLYKTESQKNHINGISEKLTSLSGKNIHVLVYIHGYLAENPWFASLSGYQLQKNIFENNNHDVNLVFSLQWDSGIHYNDNRKLAFQKGKSFAGYLSTINDILKQNHNKVQFSFLLHSMGNIVFQGLISEKNLCLKPLL
;
A
#
# COMPACT_ATOMS: atom_id res chain seq x y z
N MET A 1 -17.28 -8.01 19.06
CA MET A 1 -17.17 -6.87 18.13
C MET A 1 -16.24 -7.33 17.02
N GLU A 2 -16.70 -7.37 15.77
CA GLU A 2 -15.86 -7.83 14.65
C GLU A 2 -14.70 -6.84 14.42
N LYS A 3 -13.49 -7.37 14.23
CA LYS A 3 -12.30 -6.57 13.96
C LYS A 3 -12.38 -6.07 12.51
N LYS A 4 -12.61 -4.78 12.31
CA LYS A 4 -12.64 -4.17 10.98
C LYS A 4 -11.23 -3.80 10.52
N VAL A 5 -10.74 -4.45 9.48
CA VAL A 5 -9.47 -4.08 8.82
C VAL A 5 -9.71 -2.91 7.87
N LEU A 6 -8.89 -1.87 7.94
CA LEU A 6 -8.88 -0.80 6.95
C LEU A 6 -7.94 -1.17 5.80
N HIS A 7 -8.38 -0.95 4.55
CA HIS A 7 -7.59 -1.26 3.37
C HIS A 7 -7.53 -0.06 2.43
N PHE A 8 -6.33 0.48 2.24
CA PHE A 8 -6.04 1.59 1.34
C PHE A 8 -5.19 1.13 0.15
N PHE A 9 -5.20 1.91 -0.93
CA PHE A 9 -4.28 1.75 -2.03
C PHE A 9 -3.57 3.06 -2.36
N LEU A 10 -2.36 2.92 -2.89
CA LEU A 10 -1.55 3.98 -3.45
C LEU A 10 -1.13 3.55 -4.84
N ARG A 11 -1.53 4.30 -5.87
CA ARG A 11 -1.23 3.98 -7.26
C ARG A 11 -0.31 5.02 -7.86
N LEU A 12 0.86 4.60 -8.32
CA LEU A 12 1.75 5.45 -9.10
C LEU A 12 1.56 5.15 -10.60
N SER A 13 0.87 6.03 -11.31
CA SER A 13 0.63 5.87 -12.73
C SER A 13 1.77 6.42 -13.60
N GLY A 14 1.84 5.94 -14.84
CA GLY A 14 2.84 6.32 -15.84
C GLY A 14 4.02 5.34 -15.97
N ILE A 15 4.46 5.14 -17.21
CA ILE A 15 5.40 4.09 -17.63
C ILE A 15 6.78 4.62 -18.08
N SER A 16 7.01 5.93 -18.03
CA SER A 16 8.28 6.55 -18.43
C SER A 16 9.04 7.07 -17.20
N LEU A 17 10.35 6.82 -17.17
CA LEU A 17 11.26 7.35 -16.17
C LEU A 17 11.56 8.85 -16.34
N GLU A 18 11.27 9.40 -17.52
CA GLU A 18 11.57 10.79 -17.88
C GLU A 18 10.48 11.77 -17.43
N LYS A 19 9.32 11.25 -17.02
CA LYS A 19 8.17 12.03 -16.59
C LYS A 19 7.89 11.76 -15.12
N PRO A 20 7.43 12.77 -14.35
CA PRO A 20 6.97 12.54 -12.99
C PRO A 20 5.80 11.57 -12.99
N PHE A 21 5.79 10.65 -12.02
CA PHE A 21 4.66 9.77 -11.80
C PHE A 21 3.50 10.55 -11.17
N SER A 22 2.27 10.22 -11.55
CA SER A 22 1.09 10.70 -10.82
C SER A 22 0.78 9.73 -9.69
N LEU A 23 0.58 10.25 -8.48
CA LEU A 23 0.14 9.46 -7.34
C LEU A 23 -1.38 9.62 -7.16
N GLU A 24 -2.07 8.49 -7.23
CA GLU A 24 -3.46 8.34 -6.87
C GLU A 24 -3.57 7.53 -5.59
N SER A 25 -4.63 7.74 -4.83
CA SER A 25 -4.83 7.04 -3.58
C SER A 25 -6.31 6.89 -3.26
N GLY A 26 -6.66 5.86 -2.52
CA GLY A 26 -8.05 5.61 -2.17
C GLY A 26 -8.20 4.54 -1.12
N GLN A 27 -9.46 4.27 -0.78
CA GLN A 27 -9.82 3.20 0.15
C GLN A 27 -10.61 2.13 -0.59
N TYR A 28 -10.25 0.89 -0.31
CA TYR A 28 -11.05 -0.27 -0.64
C TYR A 28 -12.21 -0.38 0.36
N VAL A 29 -13.43 -0.15 -0.11
CA VAL A 29 -14.67 -0.28 0.68
C VAL A 29 -15.51 -1.40 0.09
N GLN A 30 -15.73 -2.46 0.86
CA GLN A 30 -16.57 -3.58 0.43
C GLN A 30 -18.01 -3.10 0.25
N SER A 31 -18.45 -3.04 -1.01
CA SER A 31 -19.83 -2.73 -1.40
C SER A 31 -20.21 -3.67 -2.54
N ASN A 32 -21.02 -4.69 -2.26
CA ASN A 32 -21.64 -5.55 -3.28
C ASN A 32 -20.69 -6.02 -4.40
N GLY A 33 -19.46 -6.43 -4.05
CA GLY A 33 -18.50 -7.00 -5.00
C GLY A 33 -17.63 -6.01 -5.79
N PHE A 34 -17.75 -4.69 -5.58
CA PHE A 34 -16.89 -3.69 -6.23
C PHE A 34 -16.31 -2.68 -5.22
N LEU A 35 -15.15 -2.11 -5.56
CA LEU A 35 -14.15 -1.71 -4.57
C LEU A 35 -13.45 -0.38 -4.90
N TYR A 36 -14.13 0.76 -5.13
CA TYR A 36 -13.39 2.03 -5.36
C TYR A 36 -14.09 3.31 -4.85
N LYS A 37 -13.40 4.04 -3.96
CA LYS A 37 -13.53 5.50 -3.81
C LYS A 37 -12.14 6.14 -3.97
N THR A 38 -11.94 6.89 -5.04
CA THR A 38 -10.73 7.69 -5.28
C THR A 38 -10.92 9.10 -4.72
N GLU A 39 -9.97 9.59 -3.93
CA GLU A 39 -9.88 10.99 -3.52
C GLU A 39 -8.50 11.53 -3.96
N SER A 40 -8.40 12.84 -4.21
CA SER A 40 -7.12 13.46 -4.57
C SER A 40 -6.09 13.35 -3.43
N GLN A 41 -4.80 13.23 -3.76
CA GLN A 41 -3.69 12.98 -2.81
C GLN A 41 -3.71 13.89 -1.56
N LYS A 42 -3.95 15.20 -1.75
CA LYS A 42 -3.92 16.20 -0.67
C LYS A 42 -5.13 16.07 0.28
N ASN A 43 -6.29 15.69 -0.24
CA ASN A 43 -7.47 15.44 0.59
C ASN A 43 -7.38 14.06 1.26
N HIS A 44 -6.69 13.12 0.63
CA HIS A 44 -6.61 11.75 1.10
C HIS A 44 -5.76 11.56 2.36
N ILE A 45 -4.62 12.25 2.51
CA ILE A 45 -3.79 12.12 3.72
C ILE A 45 -4.58 12.58 4.95
N ASN A 46 -5.29 13.72 4.88
CA ASN A 46 -6.10 14.19 6.00
C ASN A 46 -7.23 13.23 6.34
N GLY A 47 -7.95 12.72 5.33
CA GLY A 47 -9.03 11.74 5.53
C GLY A 47 -8.54 10.37 6.01
N ILE A 48 -7.31 9.98 5.65
CA ILE A 48 -6.63 8.80 6.20
C ILE A 48 -6.24 9.05 7.66
N SER A 49 -5.65 10.20 7.99
CA SER A 49 -5.15 10.49 9.33
C SER A 49 -6.23 10.29 10.39
N GLU A 50 -7.45 10.81 10.16
CA GLU A 50 -8.58 10.59 11.08
C GLU A 50 -8.93 9.11 11.28
N LYS A 51 -8.88 8.33 10.19
CA LYS A 51 -9.12 6.87 10.22
C LYS A 51 -7.99 6.11 10.89
N LEU A 52 -6.74 6.55 10.73
CA LEU A 52 -5.59 5.94 11.39
C LEU A 52 -5.62 6.21 12.89
N THR A 53 -5.90 7.46 13.29
CA THR A 53 -5.98 7.85 14.71
C THR A 53 -7.14 7.16 15.44
N SER A 54 -8.22 6.80 14.73
CA SER A 54 -9.36 6.08 15.30
C SER A 54 -9.19 4.56 15.34
N LEU A 55 -8.06 4.01 14.87
CA LEU A 55 -7.78 2.57 14.99
C LEU A 55 -7.73 2.17 16.46
N SER A 56 -8.59 1.23 16.86
CA SER A 56 -8.58 0.68 18.21
C SER A 56 -7.36 -0.22 18.41
N GLY A 57 -6.62 0.00 19.49
CA GLY A 57 -5.52 -0.87 19.92
C GLY A 57 -4.21 -0.11 20.17
N LYS A 58 -3.45 -0.58 21.15
CA LYS A 58 -2.11 -0.03 21.47
C LYS A 58 -1.03 -0.48 20.48
N ASN A 59 -1.27 -1.61 19.80
CA ASN A 59 -0.36 -2.21 18.84
C ASN A 59 -1.05 -2.26 17.49
N ILE A 60 -0.44 -1.63 16.48
CA ILE A 60 -0.94 -1.61 15.11
C ILE A 60 -0.03 -2.46 14.23
N HIS A 61 -0.62 -3.44 13.54
CA HIS A 61 0.05 -4.20 12.50
C HIS A 61 -0.45 -3.75 11.13
N VAL A 62 0.50 -3.26 10.33
CA VAL A 62 0.31 -2.81 8.95
C VAL A 62 0.84 -3.88 7.99
N LEU A 63 0.01 -4.34 7.07
CA LEU A 63 0.42 -5.17 5.94
C LEU A 63 0.54 -4.30 4.69
N VAL A 64 1.70 -4.34 4.04
CA VAL A 64 1.92 -3.68 2.75
C VAL A 64 1.97 -4.74 1.66
N TYR A 65 1.02 -4.71 0.74
CA TYR A 65 1.01 -5.56 -0.44
C TYR A 65 1.59 -4.83 -1.65
N ILE A 66 2.49 -5.48 -2.38
CA ILE A 66 3.05 -4.95 -3.62
C ILE A 66 2.87 -5.98 -4.74
N HIS A 67 2.12 -5.60 -5.77
CA HIS A 67 1.82 -6.49 -6.89
C HIS A 67 2.99 -6.65 -7.86
N GLY A 68 2.87 -7.67 -8.73
CA GLY A 68 3.87 -8.00 -9.75
C GLY A 68 3.71 -7.22 -11.05
N TYR A 69 4.50 -7.59 -12.04
CA TYR A 69 4.45 -7.03 -13.39
C TYR A 69 3.08 -7.27 -14.06
N LEU A 70 2.50 -6.26 -14.74
CA LEU A 70 1.21 -6.27 -15.46
C LEU A 70 -0.04 -6.52 -14.58
N ALA A 71 0.10 -6.47 -13.26
CA ALA A 71 -0.97 -6.70 -12.29
C ALA A 71 -1.78 -5.44 -11.94
N GLU A 72 -1.46 -4.29 -12.54
CA GLU A 72 -2.19 -3.02 -12.42
C GLU A 72 -3.52 -3.00 -13.18
N ASN A 73 -3.75 -3.97 -14.09
CA ASN A 73 -4.97 -3.98 -14.88
C ASN A 73 -6.21 -4.09 -13.95
N PRO A 74 -7.31 -3.37 -14.24
CA PRO A 74 -8.44 -3.27 -13.31
C PRO A 74 -9.02 -4.62 -12.88
N TRP A 75 -9.00 -5.61 -13.77
CA TRP A 75 -9.47 -6.96 -13.48
C TRP A 75 -8.60 -7.65 -12.44
N PHE A 76 -7.27 -7.65 -12.63
CA PHE A 76 -6.32 -8.23 -11.69
C PHE A 76 -6.27 -7.45 -10.38
N ALA A 77 -6.29 -6.11 -10.43
CA ALA A 77 -6.31 -5.27 -9.24
C ALA A 77 -7.58 -5.49 -8.41
N SER A 78 -8.74 -5.64 -9.07
CA SER A 78 -10.00 -5.98 -8.42
C SER A 78 -9.98 -7.40 -7.86
N LEU A 79 -9.50 -8.39 -8.62
CA LEU A 79 -9.45 -9.79 -8.20
C LEU A 79 -8.47 -10.00 -7.04
N SER A 80 -7.24 -9.49 -7.15
CA SER A 80 -6.23 -9.60 -6.10
C SER A 80 -6.66 -8.81 -4.85
N GLY A 81 -7.16 -7.59 -5.01
CA GLY A 81 -7.71 -6.81 -3.91
C GLY A 81 -8.87 -7.52 -3.21
N TYR A 82 -9.80 -8.10 -3.98
CA TYR A 82 -10.92 -8.89 -3.44
C TYR A 82 -10.48 -10.18 -2.77
N GLN A 83 -9.57 -10.94 -3.37
CA GLN A 83 -9.09 -12.22 -2.80
C GLN A 83 -8.24 -12.01 -1.55
N LEU A 84 -7.42 -10.95 -1.51
CA LEU A 84 -6.72 -10.54 -0.30
C LEU A 84 -7.73 -10.15 0.78
N GLN A 85 -8.73 -9.33 0.43
CA GLN A 85 -9.81 -8.95 1.34
C GLN A 85 -10.55 -10.15 1.91
N LYS A 86 -11.02 -11.04 1.04
CA LYS A 86 -11.82 -12.20 1.41
C LYS A 86 -11.02 -13.23 2.21
N ASN A 87 -9.88 -13.67 1.70
CA ASN A 87 -9.20 -14.85 2.25
C ASN A 87 -8.27 -14.51 3.41
N ILE A 88 -7.67 -13.32 3.39
CA ILE A 88 -6.78 -12.88 4.47
C ILE A 88 -7.58 -12.07 5.48
N PHE A 89 -8.46 -11.15 5.06
CA PHE A 89 -8.98 -10.10 5.96
C PHE A 89 -10.39 -10.36 6.52
N GLU A 90 -11.15 -11.33 6.02
CA GLU A 90 -12.41 -11.79 6.64
C GLU A 90 -12.18 -12.97 7.62
N ASN A 91 -10.94 -13.45 7.74
CA ASN A 91 -10.60 -14.51 8.69
C ASN A 91 -10.03 -13.87 9.98
N ASN A 92 -10.79 -13.91 11.08
CA ASN A 92 -10.44 -13.24 12.34
C ASN A 92 -9.14 -13.71 13.02
N ASN A 93 -8.44 -14.69 12.46
CA ASN A 93 -7.20 -15.28 12.99
C ASN A 93 -5.92 -14.51 12.59
N HIS A 94 -5.96 -13.17 12.56
CA HIS A 94 -4.76 -12.38 12.30
C HIS A 94 -4.70 -11.05 13.07
N ASP A 95 -3.47 -10.59 13.30
CA ASP A 95 -3.22 -9.35 14.03
C ASP A 95 -3.24 -8.08 13.15
N VAL A 96 -3.30 -8.21 11.82
CA VAL A 96 -3.36 -7.07 10.89
C VAL A 96 -4.54 -6.14 11.20
N ASN A 97 -4.26 -4.85 11.34
CA ASN A 97 -5.25 -3.78 11.53
C ASN A 97 -5.45 -2.97 10.24
N LEU A 98 -4.40 -2.85 9.43
CA LEU A 98 -4.31 -1.92 8.32
C LEU A 98 -3.60 -2.57 7.13
N VAL A 99 -4.10 -2.33 5.93
CA VAL A 99 -3.50 -2.81 4.68
C VAL A 99 -3.26 -1.64 3.73
N PHE A 100 -2.07 -1.60 3.13
CA PHE A 100 -1.75 -0.73 2.00
C PHE A 100 -1.38 -1.58 0.78
N SER A 101 -2.17 -1.46 -0.28
CA SER A 101 -1.81 -2.00 -1.60
C SER A 101 -1.05 -0.94 -2.40
N LEU A 102 0.25 -1.17 -2.64
CA LEU A 102 1.08 -0.35 -3.51
C LEU A 102 0.92 -0.82 -4.96
N GLN A 103 0.31 0.03 -5.78
CA GLN A 103 0.03 -0.21 -7.18
C GLN A 103 0.93 0.62 -8.08
N TRP A 104 1.48 0.00 -9.11
CA TRP A 104 2.40 0.69 -10.01
C TRP A 104 2.11 0.27 -11.44
N ASP A 105 2.00 1.26 -12.33
CA ASP A 105 1.83 0.97 -13.76
C ASP A 105 3.12 0.42 -14.35
N SER A 106 2.99 -0.54 -15.26
CA SER A 106 4.09 -1.18 -15.95
C SER A 106 3.92 -1.07 -17.48
N GLY A 107 5.04 -0.92 -18.19
CA GLY A 107 5.07 -0.97 -19.67
C GLY A 107 5.15 -2.41 -20.19
N ILE A 108 5.30 -2.60 -21.50
CA ILE A 108 5.37 -3.95 -22.11
C ILE A 108 6.80 -4.54 -22.05
N HIS A 109 7.83 -3.69 -21.90
CA HIS A 109 9.23 -4.14 -21.91
C HIS A 109 9.73 -4.51 -20.52
N TYR A 110 9.90 -5.80 -20.25
CA TYR A 110 10.25 -6.32 -18.92
C TYR A 110 11.50 -5.68 -18.30
N ASN A 111 12.57 -5.47 -19.08
CA ASN A 111 13.83 -4.91 -18.57
C ASN A 111 13.69 -3.45 -18.14
N ASP A 112 12.97 -2.64 -18.90
CA ASP A 112 12.70 -1.25 -18.54
C ASP A 112 11.84 -1.17 -17.29
N ASN A 113 10.89 -2.11 -17.16
CA ASN A 113 10.06 -2.22 -15.98
C ASN A 113 10.84 -2.54 -14.71
N ARG A 114 11.98 -3.23 -14.77
CA ARG A 114 12.82 -3.42 -13.57
C ARG A 114 13.32 -2.07 -13.03
N LYS A 115 13.80 -1.19 -13.92
CA LYS A 115 14.25 0.15 -13.53
C LYS A 115 13.07 1.00 -13.05
N LEU A 116 11.95 0.94 -13.77
CA LEU A 116 10.71 1.63 -13.41
C LEU A 116 10.22 1.20 -12.02
N ALA A 117 10.09 -0.09 -11.78
CA ALA A 117 9.68 -0.67 -10.50
C ALA A 117 10.55 -0.16 -9.34
N PHE A 118 11.87 -0.17 -9.52
CA PHE A 118 12.78 0.37 -8.52
C PHE A 118 12.50 1.85 -8.22
N GLN A 119 12.37 2.70 -9.26
CA GLN A 119 12.08 4.12 -9.07
C GLN A 119 10.71 4.37 -8.44
N LYS A 120 9.68 3.60 -8.81
CA LYS A 120 8.34 3.64 -8.19
C LYS A 120 8.43 3.30 -6.71
N GLY A 121 9.24 2.31 -6.35
CA GLY A 121 9.55 1.96 -4.97
C GLY A 121 10.04 3.16 -4.16
N LYS A 122 11.02 3.90 -4.70
CA LYS A 122 11.54 5.12 -4.06
C LYS A 122 10.45 6.17 -3.87
N SER A 123 9.59 6.37 -4.86
CA SER A 123 8.48 7.33 -4.79
C SER A 123 7.44 6.97 -3.71
N PHE A 124 7.25 5.69 -3.38
CA PHE A 124 6.35 5.29 -2.29
C PHE A 124 6.90 5.58 -0.89
N ALA A 125 8.22 5.67 -0.72
CA ALA A 125 8.86 5.73 0.60
C ALA A 125 8.41 6.95 1.42
N GLY A 126 8.32 8.12 0.78
CA GLY A 126 7.86 9.35 1.46
C GLY A 126 6.45 9.20 2.03
N TYR A 127 5.54 8.58 1.26
CA TYR A 127 4.17 8.37 1.70
C TYR A 127 4.09 7.37 2.88
N LEU A 128 4.76 6.22 2.77
CA LEU A 128 4.78 5.25 3.87
C LEU A 128 5.46 5.80 5.13
N SER A 129 6.46 6.68 5.00
CA SER A 129 7.03 7.39 6.15
C SER A 129 5.98 8.26 6.84
N THR A 130 5.25 9.09 6.09
CA THR A 130 4.18 9.93 6.66
C THR A 130 3.15 9.09 7.41
N ILE A 131 2.72 7.97 6.83
CA ILE A 131 1.78 7.04 7.48
C ILE A 131 2.35 6.45 8.77
N ASN A 132 3.60 5.99 8.74
CA ASN A 132 4.27 5.46 9.91
C ASN A 132 4.41 6.52 11.03
N ASP A 133 4.68 7.78 10.68
CA ASP A 133 4.79 8.87 11.63
C ASP A 133 3.44 9.16 12.29
N ILE A 134 2.36 9.22 11.51
CA ILE A 134 0.98 9.37 12.03
C ILE A 134 0.65 8.22 13.00
N LEU A 135 0.96 6.97 12.61
CA LEU A 135 0.68 5.81 13.46
C LEU A 135 1.49 5.84 14.76
N LYS A 136 2.77 6.19 14.70
CA LYS A 136 3.63 6.25 15.91
C LYS A 136 3.25 7.36 16.88
N GLN A 137 2.63 8.44 16.40
CA GLN A 137 2.10 9.50 17.28
C GLN A 137 0.90 9.03 18.11
N ASN A 138 0.15 8.04 17.62
CA ASN A 138 -1.13 7.62 18.21
C ASN A 138 -1.10 6.20 18.81
N HIS A 139 -0.06 5.42 18.55
CA HIS A 139 0.03 4.02 18.97
C HIS A 139 1.42 3.68 19.55
N ASN A 140 1.44 2.81 20.57
CA ASN A 140 2.66 2.45 21.30
C ASN A 140 3.62 1.61 20.46
N LYS A 141 3.07 0.72 19.62
CA LYS A 141 3.84 -0.17 18.76
C LYS A 141 3.22 -0.20 17.38
N VAL A 142 4.04 0.02 16.36
CA VAL A 142 3.66 -0.10 14.96
C VAL A 142 4.58 -1.11 14.29
N GLN A 143 4.01 -2.15 13.70
CA GLN A 143 4.72 -3.20 12.99
C GLN A 143 4.31 -3.18 11.52
N PHE A 144 5.28 -3.28 10.62
CA PHE A 144 5.04 -3.44 9.19
C PHE A 144 5.43 -4.84 8.75
N SER A 145 4.59 -5.45 7.90
CA SER A 145 4.89 -6.67 7.17
C SER A 145 4.66 -6.43 5.69
N PHE A 146 5.39 -7.16 4.85
CA PHE A 146 5.35 -6.98 3.40
C PHE A 146 4.98 -8.27 2.71
N LEU A 147 3.97 -8.21 1.84
CA LEU A 147 3.60 -9.28 0.92
C LEU A 147 3.98 -8.84 -0.49
N LEU A 148 4.98 -9.50 -1.05
CA LEU A 148 5.63 -9.10 -2.30
C LEU A 148 5.37 -10.15 -3.38
N HIS A 149 4.93 -9.72 -4.56
CA HIS A 149 4.73 -10.62 -5.70
C HIS A 149 5.64 -10.26 -6.87
N SER A 150 6.44 -11.21 -7.36
CA SER A 150 7.26 -11.06 -8.58
C SER A 150 8.08 -9.76 -8.59
N MET A 151 7.88 -8.89 -9.59
CA MET A 151 8.58 -7.59 -9.72
C MET A 151 8.23 -6.58 -8.60
N GLY A 152 7.19 -6.85 -7.80
CA GLY A 152 6.94 -6.13 -6.54
C GLY A 152 8.10 -6.23 -5.55
N ASN A 153 8.96 -7.25 -5.65
CA ASN A 153 10.22 -7.30 -4.90
C ASN A 153 11.19 -6.17 -5.29
N ILE A 154 11.22 -5.76 -6.56
CA ILE A 154 12.09 -4.68 -7.03
C ILE A 154 11.54 -3.32 -6.58
N VAL A 155 10.22 -3.17 -6.57
CA VAL A 155 9.56 -2.01 -5.94
C VAL A 155 9.93 -1.94 -4.45
N PHE A 156 9.88 -3.06 -3.73
CA PHE A 156 10.31 -3.11 -2.34
C PHE A 156 11.78 -2.74 -2.16
N GLN A 157 12.68 -3.22 -3.03
CA GLN A 157 14.10 -2.81 -3.02
C GLN A 157 14.26 -1.29 -3.16
N GLY A 158 13.52 -0.66 -4.08
CA GLY A 158 13.50 0.79 -4.23
C GLY A 158 12.99 1.48 -2.98
N LEU A 159 11.90 0.98 -2.40
CA LEU A 159 11.31 1.51 -1.17
C LEU A 159 12.34 1.54 -0.02
N ILE A 160 12.98 0.40 0.28
CA ILE A 160 13.93 0.28 1.40
C ILE A 160 15.29 0.93 1.11
N SER A 161 15.58 1.29 -0.14
CA SER A 161 16.80 2.03 -0.49
C SER A 161 16.73 3.50 -0.06
N GLU A 162 15.53 4.02 0.22
CA GLU A 162 15.33 5.39 0.66
C GLU A 162 15.68 5.55 2.13
N LYS A 163 16.66 6.43 2.42
CA LYS A 163 17.11 6.74 3.78
C LYS A 163 15.99 7.29 4.68
N ASN A 164 14.97 7.88 4.07
CA ASN A 164 13.84 8.48 4.76
C ASN A 164 12.77 7.45 5.16
N LEU A 165 12.89 6.18 4.74
CA LEU A 165 11.97 5.15 5.15
C LEU A 165 12.22 4.77 6.62
N CYS A 166 11.49 5.40 7.53
CA CYS A 166 11.56 5.15 8.98
C CYS A 166 10.81 3.87 9.41
N LEU A 167 11.01 2.76 8.70
CA LEU A 167 10.53 1.43 9.09
C LEU A 167 11.70 0.69 9.73
N LYS A 168 11.87 0.82 11.04
CA LYS A 168 12.92 0.09 11.76
C LYS A 168 12.69 -1.41 11.56
N PRO A 169 13.69 -2.18 11.09
CA PRO A 169 13.59 -3.62 11.09
C PRO A 169 13.46 -4.11 12.53
N LEU A 170 12.54 -5.05 12.76
CA LEU A 170 12.53 -5.88 13.97
C LEU A 170 13.69 -6.88 13.80
N LEU A 171 14.87 -6.51 14.33
CA LEU A 171 15.94 -7.46 14.60
C LEU A 171 15.75 -8.02 16.01
#